data_AF-A0A7S1B477-F1
#
_entry.id   AF-A0A7S1B477-F1
#
_cell.length_a   1.000
_cell.length_b   1.000
_cell.length_c   1.000
_cell.angle_alpha   90.00
_cell.angle_beta   90.00
_cell.angle_gamma   90.00
#
_symmetry.space_group_name_H-M   'P 1'
#
loop_
_entity.id
_entity.type
_entity.pdbx_description
1 polymer ?
#
loop_
_entity_poly.entity_id
_entity_poly.type
_entity_poly.pdbx_seq_one_letter_code
_entity_poly.pdbx_strand_id
1 'polypeptide(L)'
;MFSQVMCKNIMTTEGIWWSILNGPKKVNFQAVLRAHTIIFVEKFAGVLIPVLSVALGPNRFDQMKEDIAVKTMAQLPEIIHLSYDYTTEALALEETIREKMEVLSSGEFERVLHPAFEEDEIILIVVGAILGCAASSLFILFETR
;
A
#
# COMPACT_ATOMS: atom_id res chain seq x y z
N MET A 1 19.98 -7.78 5.82
CA MET A 1 20.41 -6.84 4.75
C MET A 1 19.41 -6.79 3.60
N PHE A 2 19.03 -7.91 2.95
CA PHE A 2 18.03 -7.90 1.87
C PHE A 2 16.60 -7.53 2.31
N SER A 3 16.14 -7.97 3.49
CA SER A 3 14.85 -7.55 4.07
C SER A 3 14.74 -6.02 4.18
N GLN A 4 15.81 -5.33 4.55
CA GLN A 4 15.83 -3.86 4.69
C GLN A 4 15.67 -3.15 3.33
N VAL A 5 16.30 -3.66 2.28
CA VAL A 5 16.17 -3.11 0.92
C VAL A 5 14.76 -3.35 0.37
N MET A 6 14.19 -4.53 0.63
CA MET A 6 12.82 -4.90 0.22
C MET A 6 11.76 -4.09 0.97
N CYS A 7 11.90 -3.89 2.28
CA CYS A 7 11.02 -3.01 3.07
C CYS A 7 11.08 -1.56 2.59
N LYS A 8 12.29 -1.06 2.28
CA LYS A 8 12.50 0.34 1.93
C LYS A 8 12.02 0.69 0.52
N ASN A 9 12.07 -0.26 -0.42
CA ASN A 9 11.77 0.00 -1.83
C ASN A 9 10.51 -0.71 -2.36
N ILE A 10 10.04 -1.79 -1.73
CA ILE A 10 8.95 -2.63 -2.27
C ILE A 10 7.74 -2.71 -1.33
N MET A 11 7.94 -2.83 -0.02
CA MET A 11 6.84 -2.87 0.98
C MET A 11 6.90 -1.68 1.93
N THR A 12 6.65 -0.49 1.40
CA THR A 12 6.54 0.73 2.20
C THR A 12 5.16 0.84 2.85
N THR A 13 5.09 1.45 4.03
CA THR A 13 3.83 1.75 4.72
C THR A 13 2.88 2.58 3.84
N GLU A 14 3.43 3.49 3.04
CA GLU A 14 2.68 4.24 2.03
C GLU A 14 2.08 3.33 0.95
N GLY A 15 2.86 2.39 0.41
CA GLY A 15 2.38 1.42 -0.58
C GLY A 15 1.30 0.49 -0.04
N ILE A 16 1.41 0.09 1.23
CA ILE A 16 0.39 -0.70 1.93
C ILE A 16 -0.91 0.10 2.04
N TRP A 17 -0.86 1.35 2.52
CA TRP A 17 -2.04 2.21 2.63
C TRP A 17 -2.66 2.51 1.27
N TRP A 18 -1.84 2.80 0.26
CA TRP A 18 -2.31 3.00 -1.10
C TRP A 18 -3.04 1.75 -1.64
N SER A 19 -2.50 0.56 -1.40
CA SER A 19 -3.12 -0.71 -1.80
C SER A 19 -4.43 -0.98 -1.06
N ILE A 20 -4.52 -0.65 0.23
CA ILE A 20 -5.75 -0.77 1.02
C ILE A 20 -6.84 0.19 0.47
N LEU A 21 -6.46 1.43 0.15
CA LEU A 21 -7.40 2.48 -0.28
C LEU A 21 -7.82 2.34 -1.75
N ASN A 22 -6.90 1.95 -2.63
CA ASN A 22 -7.12 1.96 -4.08
C ASN A 22 -7.17 0.57 -4.72
N GLY A 23 -6.72 -0.46 -4.00
CA GLY A 23 -6.60 -1.82 -4.52
C GLY A 23 -7.95 -2.56 -4.66
N PRO A 24 -7.90 -3.84 -5.08
CA PRO A 24 -9.09 -4.63 -5.40
C PRO A 24 -10.01 -4.85 -4.20
N LYS A 25 -9.49 -4.77 -2.97
CA LYS A 25 -10.25 -4.96 -1.72
C LYS A 25 -10.75 -3.66 -1.09
N LYS A 26 -10.64 -2.52 -1.77
CA LYS A 26 -11.07 -1.21 -1.24
C LYS A 26 -12.51 -1.19 -0.73
N VAL A 27 -13.43 -1.89 -1.41
CA VAL A 27 -14.86 -1.95 -1.03
C VAL A 27 -15.03 -2.64 0.33
N ASN A 28 -14.27 -3.70 0.59
CA ASN A 28 -14.30 -4.39 1.89
C ASN A 28 -13.74 -3.49 2.99
N PHE A 29 -12.63 -2.78 2.71
CA PHE A 29 -12.07 -1.83 3.66
C PHE A 29 -13.04 -0.69 3.98
N GLN A 30 -13.69 -0.12 2.95
CA GLN A 30 -14.73 0.90 3.12
C GLN A 30 -15.89 0.40 3.99
N ALA A 31 -16.32 -0.84 3.80
CA ALA A 31 -17.36 -1.44 4.63
C ALA A 31 -16.93 -1.57 6.10
N VAL A 32 -15.70 -2.01 6.36
CA VAL A 32 -15.14 -2.14 7.72
C VAL A 32 -15.00 -0.77 8.38
N LEU A 33 -14.49 0.22 7.64
CA LEU A 33 -14.30 1.58 8.13
C LEU A 33 -15.65 2.23 8.45
N ARG A 34 -16.63 2.11 7.56
CA ARG A 34 -18.00 2.57 7.79
C ARG A 34 -18.59 1.97 9.07
N ALA A 35 -18.51 0.65 9.23
CA ALA A 35 -19.02 -0.03 10.41
C ALA A 35 -18.34 0.48 11.69
N HIS A 36 -17.01 0.65 11.69
CA HIS A 36 -16.28 1.18 12.83
C HIS A 36 -16.63 2.63 13.14
N THR A 37 -16.82 3.48 12.13
CA THR A 37 -17.21 4.87 12.33
C THR A 37 -18.61 4.97 12.92
N ILE A 38 -19.57 4.17 12.45
CA ILE A 38 -20.93 4.14 13.00
C ILE A 38 -20.89 3.72 14.48
N ILE A 39 -20.19 2.64 14.80
CA ILE A 39 -20.02 2.17 16.18
C ILE A 39 -19.33 3.22 17.05
N PHE A 40 -18.32 3.92 16.51
CA PHE A 40 -17.62 4.98 17.22
C PHE A 40 -18.54 6.16 17.53
N VAL A 41 -19.33 6.62 16.56
CA VAL A 41 -20.30 7.70 16.74
C VAL A 41 -21.35 7.31 17.78
N GLU A 42 -21.84 6.07 17.74
CA GLU A 42 -22.79 5.56 18.73
C GLU A 42 -22.17 5.50 20.13
N LYS A 43 -20.94 4.99 20.27
CA LYS A 43 -20.23 4.98 21.56
C LYS A 43 -20.01 6.39 22.10
N PHE A 44 -19.66 7.34 21.23
CA PHE A 44 -19.45 8.74 21.62
C PHE A 44 -20.76 9.42 22.04
N ALA A 45 -21.84 9.17 21.30
CA ALA A 45 -23.17 9.66 21.64
C ALA A 45 -23.69 9.05 22.95
N GLY A 46 -23.31 7.80 23.26
CA GLY A 46 -23.50 7.15 24.55
C GLY A 46 -24.93 7.25 25.07
N VAL A 47 -25.09 7.80 26.28
CA VAL A 47 -26.39 7.92 26.97
C VAL A 47 -27.32 8.95 26.31
N LEU A 48 -26.79 9.82 25.44
CA LEU A 48 -27.58 10.85 24.75
C LEU A 48 -28.29 10.32 23.49
N ILE A 49 -27.99 9.10 23.02
CA ILE A 49 -28.66 8.49 21.86
C ILE A 49 -30.19 8.62 21.92
N PRO A 50 -30.91 8.20 22.99
CA PRO A 50 -32.36 8.32 23.04
C PRO A 50 -32.84 9.77 22.99
N VAL A 51 -32.11 10.72 23.59
CA VAL A 51 -32.44 12.15 23.52
C VAL A 51 -32.25 12.68 22.11
N LEU A 52 -31.14 12.32 21.45
CA LEU A 52 -30.82 12.71 20.07
C LEU A 52 -31.81 12.11 19.07
N SER A 53 -32.17 10.85 19.23
CA SER A 53 -33.17 10.17 18.39
C SER A 53 -34.56 10.77 18.52
N VAL A 54 -34.94 11.26 19.71
CA VAL A 54 -36.22 11.97 19.92
C VAL A 54 -36.16 13.40 19.39
N ALA A 55 -35.06 14.13 19.61
CA ALA A 55 -34.92 15.52 19.20
C ALA A 55 -34.76 15.70 17.69
N LEU A 56 -33.97 14.82 17.04
CA LEU A 56 -33.70 14.86 15.60
C LEU A 56 -34.69 14.02 14.79
N GLY A 57 -35.36 13.05 15.43
CA GLY A 57 -36.16 12.03 14.80
C GLY A 57 -35.33 10.80 14.38
N PRO A 58 -35.92 9.59 14.36
CA PRO A 58 -35.20 8.32 14.19
C PRO A 58 -34.40 8.27 12.88
N ASN A 59 -34.98 8.74 11.78
CA ASN A 59 -34.32 8.70 10.47
C ASN A 59 -33.16 9.70 10.34
N ARG A 60 -33.19 10.82 11.06
CA ARG A 60 -32.15 11.86 10.93
C ARG A 60 -30.88 11.49 11.69
N PHE A 61 -31.01 10.80 12.82
CA PHE A 61 -29.84 10.31 13.55
C PHE A 61 -29.11 9.22 12.76
N ASP A 62 -29.86 8.30 12.12
CA ASP A 62 -29.26 7.28 11.25
C ASP A 62 -28.59 7.90 10.02
N GLN A 63 -29.22 8.89 9.37
CA GLN A 63 -28.60 9.64 8.27
C GLN A 63 -27.33 10.36 8.73
N MET A 64 -27.32 10.95 9.93
CA MET A 64 -26.15 11.64 10.47
C MET A 64 -24.97 10.68 10.65
N LYS A 65 -25.19 9.46 11.18
CA LYS A 65 -24.14 8.44 11.33
C LYS A 65 -23.53 8.07 9.98
N GLU A 66 -24.38 7.93 8.97
CA GLU A 66 -23.94 7.64 7.60
C GLU A 66 -23.17 8.79 6.96
N ASP A 67 -23.63 10.03 7.13
CA ASP A 67 -22.93 11.22 6.65
C ASP A 67 -21.54 11.36 7.28
N ILE A 68 -21.42 11.06 8.57
CA ILE A 68 -20.13 11.05 9.26
C ILE A 68 -19.23 9.97 8.67
N ALA A 69 -19.73 8.75 8.47
CA ALA A 69 -18.96 7.67 7.86
C ALA A 69 -18.47 8.01 6.44
N VAL A 70 -19.32 8.64 5.62
CA VAL A 70 -18.96 9.11 4.27
C VAL A 70 -17.89 10.19 4.33
N LYS A 71 -18.02 11.18 5.23
CA LYS A 71 -17.02 12.22 5.41
C LYS A 71 -15.68 11.66 5.89
N THR A 72 -15.70 10.71 6.83
CA THR A 72 -14.49 10.02 7.30
C THR A 72 -13.82 9.26 6.16
N MET A 73 -14.57 8.54 5.33
CA MET A 73 -14.02 7.86 4.16
C MET A 73 -13.37 8.83 3.16
N ALA A 74 -13.98 9.99 2.94
CA ALA A 74 -13.46 10.99 2.02
C ALA A 74 -12.18 11.69 2.55
N GLN A 75 -12.11 11.92 3.86
CA GLN A 75 -10.97 12.62 4.49
C GLN A 75 -9.81 11.69 4.83
N LEU A 76 -10.07 10.39 5.01
CA LEU A 76 -9.05 9.41 5.43
C LEU A 76 -7.78 9.47 4.56
N PRO A 77 -7.85 9.50 3.21
CA PRO A 77 -6.65 9.54 2.37
C PRO A 77 -5.78 10.77 2.61
N GLU A 78 -6.37 11.91 3.00
CA GLU A 78 -5.62 13.14 3.25
C GLU A 78 -4.86 13.09 4.58
N ILE A 79 -5.39 12.39 5.58
CA ILE A 79 -4.81 12.35 6.94
C ILE A 79 -4.00 11.08 7.22
N ILE A 80 -4.07 10.06 6.37
CA ILE A 80 -3.49 8.74 6.65
C ILE A 80 -1.97 8.75 6.80
N HIS A 81 -1.29 9.71 6.17
CA HIS A 81 0.15 9.90 6.27
C HIS A 81 0.62 10.13 7.72
N LEU A 82 -0.22 10.72 8.58
CA LEU A 82 0.08 10.91 10.00
C LEU A 82 0.14 9.59 10.78
N SER A 83 -0.45 8.52 10.24
CA SER A 83 -0.45 7.18 10.81
C SER A 83 0.74 6.33 10.37
N TYR A 84 1.59 6.82 9.45
CA TYR A 84 2.64 6.00 8.86
C TYR A 84 3.69 5.57 9.89
N ASP A 85 4.11 6.46 10.79
CA ASP A 85 5.08 6.11 11.84
C ASP A 85 4.54 5.00 12.75
N TYR A 86 3.32 5.18 13.27
CA TYR A 86 2.64 4.17 14.08
C TYR A 86 2.45 2.86 13.33
N THR A 87 2.02 2.91 12.06
CA THR A 87 1.78 1.70 11.26
C THR A 87 3.09 0.95 11.00
N THR A 88 4.19 1.67 10.78
CA THR A 88 5.52 1.08 10.56
C THR A 88 6.01 0.36 11.81
N GLU A 89 5.84 0.97 12.98
CA GLU A 89 6.19 0.37 14.27
C GLU A 89 5.29 -0.82 14.59
N ALA A 90 3.97 -0.66 14.49
CA ALA A 90 2.99 -1.68 14.86
C ALA A 90 3.05 -2.93 13.96
N LEU A 91 3.39 -2.77 12.68
CA LEU A 91 3.56 -3.90 11.76
C LEU A 91 4.94 -4.57 11.90
N ALA A 92 5.88 -3.97 12.63
CA ALA A 92 7.26 -4.42 12.74
C ALA A 92 7.80 -4.92 11.39
N LEU A 93 7.59 -4.12 10.32
CA LEU A 93 7.67 -4.60 8.94
C LEU A 93 8.99 -5.31 8.63
N GLU A 94 10.10 -4.79 9.14
CA GLU A 94 11.43 -5.36 8.96
C GLU A 94 11.58 -6.77 9.56
N GLU A 95 11.10 -6.96 10.79
CA GLU A 95 11.17 -8.24 11.48
C GLU A 95 10.21 -9.24 10.86
N THR A 96 8.96 -8.82 10.61
CA THR A 96 7.95 -9.66 9.96
C THR A 96 8.41 -10.15 8.59
N ILE A 97 8.96 -9.27 7.75
CA ILE A 97 9.43 -9.65 6.41
C ILE A 97 10.66 -10.54 6.49
N ARG A 98 11.59 -10.29 7.43
CA ARG A 98 12.74 -11.16 7.68
C ARG A 98 12.30 -12.57 8.04
N GLU A 99 11.42 -12.72 9.04
CA GLU A 99 10.93 -14.02 9.49
C GLU A 99 10.21 -14.78 8.37
N LYS A 100 9.38 -14.09 7.58
CA LYS A 100 8.71 -14.73 6.45
C LYS A 100 9.70 -15.17 5.38
N MET A 101 10.72 -14.36 5.07
CA MET A 101 11.76 -14.72 4.09
C MET A 101 12.63 -15.89 4.54
N GLU A 102 12.94 -16.01 5.83
CA GLU A 102 13.73 -17.12 6.37
C GLU A 102 13.02 -18.48 6.26
N VAL A 103 11.69 -18.48 6.21
CA VAL A 103 10.86 -19.69 6.10
C VAL A 103 10.63 -20.10 4.64
N LEU A 104 10.91 -19.23 3.66
CA LEU A 104 10.69 -19.54 2.25
C LEU A 104 11.68 -20.59 1.74
N SER A 105 11.18 -21.55 0.97
CA SER A 105 12.04 -22.42 0.18
C SER A 105 12.73 -21.66 -0.95
N SER A 106 13.82 -22.21 -1.50
CA SER A 106 14.60 -21.55 -2.57
C SER A 106 13.75 -21.11 -3.78
N GLY A 107 12.79 -21.93 -4.20
CA GLY A 107 11.90 -21.60 -5.34
C GLY A 107 10.77 -20.62 -5.01
N GLU A 108 10.45 -20.41 -3.74
CA GLU A 108 9.52 -19.35 -3.32
C GLU A 108 10.27 -18.02 -3.18
N PHE A 109 11.48 -18.05 -2.64
CA PHE A 109 12.35 -16.88 -2.58
C PHE A 109 12.69 -16.36 -3.99
N GLU A 110 12.99 -17.26 -4.93
CA GLU A 110 13.19 -16.89 -6.35
C GLU A 110 11.96 -16.18 -6.93
N ARG A 111 10.74 -16.69 -6.70
CA ARG A 111 9.50 -16.03 -7.16
C ARG A 111 9.27 -14.64 -6.57
N VAL A 112 9.70 -14.41 -5.33
CA VAL A 112 9.61 -13.09 -4.71
C VAL A 112 10.63 -12.13 -5.32
N LEU A 113 11.82 -12.62 -5.69
CA LEU A 113 12.87 -11.80 -6.29
C LEU A 113 12.71 -11.58 -7.78
N HIS A 114 12.18 -12.55 -8.52
CA HIS A 114 12.14 -12.56 -9.98
C HIS A 114 11.55 -11.27 -10.59
N PRO A 115 10.42 -10.72 -10.09
CA PRO A 115 9.85 -9.49 -10.64
C PRO A 115 10.79 -8.28 -10.50
N ALA A 116 11.57 -8.21 -9.42
CA ALA A 116 12.52 -7.11 -9.20
C ALA A 116 13.74 -7.19 -10.12
N PHE A 117 14.12 -8.39 -10.57
CA PHE A 117 15.21 -8.60 -11.51
C PHE A 117 14.75 -8.56 -12.99
N GLU A 118 13.49 -8.87 -13.27
CA GLU A 118 12.90 -8.83 -14.61
C GLU A 118 12.92 -7.41 -15.20
N GLU A 119 12.65 -6.39 -14.37
CA GLU A 119 12.75 -4.99 -14.79
C GLU A 119 14.20 -4.58 -15.14
N ASP A 120 15.17 -5.04 -14.35
CA ASP A 120 16.59 -4.74 -14.56
C ASP A 120 17.17 -5.51 -15.77
N GLU A 121 16.65 -6.70 -16.08
CA GLU A 121 17.09 -7.52 -17.21
C GLU A 121 16.87 -6.80 -18.55
N ILE A 122 15.71 -6.17 -18.73
CA ILE A 122 15.38 -5.43 -19.96
C ILE A 122 16.34 -4.24 -20.13
N ILE A 123 16.61 -3.51 -19.05
CA ILE A 123 17.54 -2.38 -19.07
C ILE A 123 18.94 -2.86 -19.46
N LEU A 124 19.41 -3.97 -18.89
CA LEU A 124 20.71 -4.55 -19.20
C LEU A 124 20.81 -4.99 -20.66
N ILE A 125 19.78 -5.63 -21.20
CA ILE A 125 19.71 -6.04 -22.61
C ILE A 125 19.76 -4.83 -23.54
N VAL A 126 18.97 -3.78 -23.26
CA VAL A 126 18.93 -2.56 -24.07
C VAL A 126 20.28 -1.84 -24.07
N VAL A 127 20.90 -1.69 -22.90
CA VAL A 127 22.23 -1.09 -22.77
C VAL A 127 23.27 -1.94 -23.51
N GLY A 128 23.22 -3.26 -23.39
CA GLY A 128 24.09 -4.18 -24.12
C GLY A 128 23.93 -4.07 -25.63
N ALA A 129 22.70 -3.94 -26.13
CA ALA A 129 22.41 -3.75 -27.55
C ALA A 129 22.97 -2.43 -28.10
N ILE A 130 22.79 -1.33 -27.36
CA ILE A 130 23.31 -0.01 -27.75
C ILE A 130 24.84 -0.03 -27.79
N LEU A 131 25.48 -0.56 -26.75
CA LEU A 131 26.93 -0.67 -26.69
C LEU A 131 27.50 -1.59 -27.78
N GLY A 132 26.81 -2.71 -28.07
CA GLY A 132 27.19 -3.62 -29.16
C GLY A 132 27.09 -2.95 -30.53
N CYS A 133 26.02 -2.22 -30.81
CA CYS A 133 25.87 -1.45 -32.05
C CYS A 133 26.94 -0.35 -32.19
N ALA A 134 27.26 0.36 -31.12
CA ALA A 134 28.29 1.40 -31.11
C ALA A 134 29.70 0.81 -31.35
N ALA A 135 30.06 -0.27 -30.66
CA ALA A 135 31.32 -0.96 -30.82
C ALA A 135 31.47 -1.56 -32.23
N SER A 136 30.41 -2.17 -32.77
CA SER A 136 30.39 -2.72 -34.12
C SER A 136 30.60 -1.64 -35.19
N SER A 137 29.91 -0.50 -35.07
CA SER A 137 30.04 0.62 -36.00
C SER A 137 31.46 1.21 -35.99
N LEU A 138 32.08 1.32 -34.80
CA LEU A 138 33.46 1.78 -34.66
C LEU A 138 34.46 0.77 -35.24
N PHE A 139 34.24 -0.53 -35.04
CA PHE A 139 35.10 -1.58 -35.56
C PHE A 139 35.12 -1.60 -37.10
N ILE A 140 33.95 -1.52 -37.74
CA ILE A 140 33.84 -1.48 -39.21
C ILE A 140 34.57 -0.25 -39.79
N LEU A 141 34.51 0.89 -39.10
CA LEU A 141 35.16 2.12 -39.53
C LEU A 141 36.69 2.05 -39.39
N PHE A 142 37.20 1.26 -38.44
CA PHE A 142 38.63 0.97 -38.29
C PHE A 142 39.15 -0.02 -39.33
N GLU A 143 38.38 -1.06 -39.67
CA GLU A 143 38.77 -2.09 -40.66
C GLU A 143 38.80 -1.53 -42.10
N THR A 144 38.03 -0.47 -42.38
CA THR A 144 37.93 0.14 -43.73
C THR A 144 39.03 1.18 -44.00
N ARG A 145 40.07 1.28 -43.16
CA ARG A 145 41.20 2.21 -43.31
C ARG A 145 42.54 1.48 -43.28
#